data_AF-A0A9P8DW42-F1
#
_entry.id   AF-A0A9P8DW42-F1
#
_cell.length_a   1.000
_cell.length_b   1.000
_cell.length_c   1.000
_cell.angle_alpha   90.00
_cell.angle_beta   90.00
_cell.angle_gamma   90.00
#
_symmetry.space_group_name_H-M   'P 1'
#
loop_
_entity.id
_entity.type
_entity.pdbx_description
1 polymer ?
#
loop_
_entity_poly.entity_id
_entity_poly.type
_entity_poly.pdbx_seq_one_letter_code
_entity_poly.pdbx_strand_id
1 'polypeptide(L)'
;MSSPTTNGLANGNGVPHNKALDHVIRPADRQPSPQPTHLSVPGASSHSRVLSEQGSGYEAPKFEGKTQQMEEVMDKIEAKGFLPPEFVESETQWFYNELGIDDMYFSTETSDAIVSHIHSLYAAKVAAFARDDKQLEIRLDKEATDHAVFIDTSKPGITSVGGPRYEQRIDEKYLNNSKGANSYRVETFRSSSKLPGDLDQQLRCYFVYQCSFEQPSASPEETNLDLISDKRFLQKATKNTRDIYQHILESAVARTGPVIELFEIKGSREKRLVIAYKQGSALGLFSALSDLYHYYGLTSSRKYVEQFSNGYTIMSLYLRPVPGPESNMHPPIEASIHQIMKEVSLLYCVPRTKFQNHFATGNLSLQETIYAHCVWVFVSHFLNRLGSEYNTLSAILDANNSVHAELLSKLKRRLRTETFTSDFILEIIQQFPDLVKALYLNFANTHYVQTRDQDDFLPTLSYLRLKVDKVLSDTELKNLISTTCQNEHQEMVMTAFRVFNKAVLKTNYYTPTKTALSFRLNPSFLPVEEYPQPLYGMFLVISSEFRGFHLRFRDIARGGIRIVKSRSPEAYDINARSLFDENYNLANTQQRKNKDIPEGGSKRVILLDVEHQEKASV
;
A
#
# COMPACT_ATOMS: atom_id res chain seq x y z
N MET A 1 -87.63 -1.36 -1.72
CA MET A 1 -87.55 -1.26 -0.24
C MET A 1 -86.15 -1.72 0.11
N SER A 2 -85.23 -1.01 0.74
CA SER A 2 -85.18 0.26 1.47
C SER A 2 -83.70 0.68 1.52
N SER A 3 -83.41 1.95 1.24
CA SER A 3 -82.17 2.67 1.56
C SER A 3 -82.06 2.92 3.09
N PRO A 4 -81.07 3.66 3.65
CA PRO A 4 -79.64 3.91 3.34
C PRO A 4 -78.75 3.81 4.63
N THR A 5 -77.49 4.29 4.61
CA THR A 5 -76.62 4.87 5.70
C THR A 5 -75.19 4.29 5.70
N THR A 6 -74.07 4.93 6.09
CA THR A 6 -73.52 6.32 6.12
C THR A 6 -72.05 6.19 6.61
N ASN A 7 -71.20 7.16 6.24
CA ASN A 7 -69.79 7.36 6.59
C ASN A 7 -69.37 7.33 8.09
N GLY A 8 -68.06 7.09 8.31
CA GLY A 8 -67.24 7.49 9.48
C GLY A 8 -66.32 6.34 9.94
N LEU A 9 -65.03 6.46 10.29
CA LEU A 9 -64.11 7.58 10.58
C LEU A 9 -62.66 7.03 10.48
N ALA A 10 -61.71 7.90 10.18
CA ALA A 10 -60.27 7.63 10.17
C ALA A 10 -59.66 7.59 11.58
N ASN A 11 -58.70 6.67 11.83
CA ASN A 11 -57.34 6.94 12.36
C ASN A 11 -56.67 5.68 12.93
N GLY A 12 -55.36 5.51 12.65
CA GLY A 12 -54.44 4.82 13.55
C GLY A 12 -53.50 3.77 12.93
N ASN A 13 -52.29 4.20 12.56
CA ASN A 13 -51.02 3.45 12.54
C ASN A 13 -51.07 1.92 12.36
N GLY A 14 -51.00 1.45 11.11
CA GLY A 14 -50.79 0.04 10.80
C GLY A 14 -49.54 -0.17 9.95
N VAL A 15 -48.50 -0.75 10.54
CA VAL A 15 -47.41 -1.42 9.79
C VAL A 15 -48.04 -2.58 9.00
N PRO A 16 -47.69 -2.82 7.71
CA PRO A 16 -48.30 -3.90 6.95
C PRO A 16 -47.91 -5.27 7.54
N HIS A 17 -48.89 -5.94 8.16
CA HIS A 17 -48.77 -7.28 8.71
C HIS A 17 -48.77 -8.30 7.57
N ASN A 18 -47.64 -8.98 7.36
CA ASN A 18 -47.50 -9.95 6.28
C ASN A 18 -48.05 -11.31 6.74
N LYS A 19 -49.23 -11.72 6.23
CA LYS A 19 -49.95 -12.96 6.59
C LYS A 19 -49.22 -14.27 6.27
N ALA A 20 -48.02 -14.21 5.68
CA ALA A 20 -47.19 -15.38 5.37
C ALA A 20 -46.30 -15.86 6.54
N LEU A 21 -46.28 -15.15 7.67
CA LEU A 21 -45.47 -15.50 8.84
C LEU A 21 -46.19 -16.39 9.89
N ASP A 22 -47.51 -16.49 9.85
CA ASP A 22 -48.29 -17.22 10.87
C ASP A 22 -48.31 -18.75 10.68
N HIS A 23 -47.79 -19.27 9.56
CA HIS A 23 -47.75 -20.71 9.28
C HIS A 23 -46.36 -21.36 9.33
N VAL A 24 -45.35 -20.68 9.88
CA VAL A 24 -44.06 -21.33 10.17
C VAL A 24 -44.10 -21.93 11.58
N ILE A 25 -44.67 -23.14 11.67
CA ILE A 25 -44.46 -24.01 12.82
C ILE A 25 -42.95 -24.25 12.93
N ARG A 26 -42.32 -23.73 13.99
CA ARG A 26 -40.91 -24.01 14.31
C ARG A 26 -40.82 -25.45 14.82
N PRO A 27 -40.23 -26.41 14.09
CA PRO A 27 -39.90 -27.71 14.65
C PRO A 27 -38.73 -27.53 15.63
N ALA A 28 -38.82 -28.15 16.80
CA ALA A 28 -37.87 -28.01 17.90
C ALA A 28 -36.50 -28.69 17.67
N ASP A 29 -36.27 -29.33 16.53
CA ASP A 29 -35.08 -30.15 16.27
C ASP A 29 -34.18 -29.61 15.14
N ARG A 30 -33.74 -28.35 15.25
CA ARG A 30 -32.51 -27.92 14.55
C ARG A 30 -31.33 -28.05 15.50
N GLN A 31 -30.77 -29.24 15.56
CA GLN A 31 -29.43 -29.45 16.08
C GLN A 31 -28.43 -28.66 15.21
N PRO A 32 -27.49 -27.89 15.80
CA PRO A 32 -26.35 -27.37 15.05
C PRO A 32 -25.61 -28.54 14.41
N SER A 33 -25.05 -28.35 13.21
CA SER A 33 -24.34 -29.42 12.51
C SER A 33 -23.32 -30.10 13.43
N PRO A 34 -23.30 -31.44 13.54
CA PRO A 34 -22.42 -32.15 14.48
C PRO A 34 -20.94 -32.11 14.07
N GLN A 35 -20.62 -31.47 12.94
CA GLN A 35 -19.24 -31.18 12.60
C GLN A 35 -18.90 -29.78 13.11
N PRO A 36 -17.99 -29.65 14.08
CA PRO A 36 -17.40 -28.37 14.37
C PRO A 36 -16.68 -27.94 13.10
N THR A 37 -17.17 -26.89 12.43
CA THR A 37 -16.39 -26.19 11.42
C THR A 37 -15.26 -25.49 12.16
N HIS A 38 -14.27 -26.26 12.60
CA HIS A 38 -12.95 -25.75 12.88
C HIS A 38 -12.46 -25.15 11.57
N LEU A 39 -12.66 -23.84 11.41
CA LEU A 39 -11.78 -22.99 10.61
C LEU A 39 -10.41 -23.03 11.27
N SER A 40 -9.77 -24.18 11.21
CA SER A 40 -8.33 -24.30 11.33
C SER A 40 -7.80 -23.65 10.07
N VAL A 41 -7.23 -22.46 10.22
CA VAL A 41 -6.36 -21.88 9.20
C VAL A 41 -5.14 -22.81 9.14
N PRO A 42 -4.88 -23.52 8.04
CA PRO A 42 -3.60 -24.17 7.86
C PRO A 42 -2.57 -23.03 7.73
N GLY A 43 -1.76 -22.82 8.77
CA GLY A 43 -0.72 -21.78 8.80
C GLY A 43 -0.94 -20.59 9.75
N ALA A 44 -2.02 -20.55 10.56
CA ALA A 44 -2.12 -19.60 11.68
C ALA A 44 -1.34 -20.07 12.93
N SER A 45 -0.29 -20.87 12.74
CA SER A 45 0.74 -20.99 13.76
C SER A 45 1.58 -19.72 13.71
N SER A 46 1.29 -18.75 14.57
CA SER A 46 2.17 -17.63 14.90
C SER A 46 3.40 -18.12 15.69
N HIS A 47 4.10 -19.12 15.17
CA HIS A 47 5.39 -19.54 15.68
C HIS A 47 6.44 -18.81 14.88
N SER A 48 6.97 -17.73 15.45
CA SER A 48 8.28 -17.21 15.10
C SER A 48 9.23 -18.41 14.98
N ARG A 49 9.65 -18.75 13.76
CA ARG A 49 10.58 -19.87 13.55
C ARG A 49 11.97 -19.33 13.86
N VAL A 50 12.58 -19.86 14.93
CA VAL A 50 13.95 -19.54 15.29
C VAL A 50 14.87 -20.27 14.30
N LEU A 51 15.62 -19.50 13.51
CA LEU A 51 16.62 -20.01 12.59
C LEU A 51 17.84 -20.47 13.39
N SER A 52 18.29 -21.70 13.14
CA SER A 52 19.52 -22.25 13.72
C SER A 52 20.79 -21.60 13.15
N GLU A 53 20.72 -21.10 11.91
CA GLU A 53 21.81 -20.39 11.25
C GLU A 53 22.09 -19.02 11.88
N GLN A 54 23.37 -18.76 12.14
CA GLN A 54 23.87 -17.45 12.55
C GLN A 54 24.37 -16.72 11.30
N GLY A 55 23.61 -15.75 10.77
CA GLY A 55 24.09 -14.95 9.63
C GLY A 55 23.00 -14.31 8.77
N SER A 56 23.43 -13.83 7.60
CA SER A 56 22.58 -13.21 6.57
C SER A 56 21.76 -14.23 5.77
N GLY A 57 22.06 -15.53 5.85
CA GLY A 57 21.49 -16.54 4.95
C GLY A 57 21.96 -16.42 3.49
N TYR A 58 22.94 -15.54 3.23
CA TYR A 58 23.61 -15.34 1.95
C TYR A 58 25.12 -15.32 2.19
N GLU A 59 25.83 -16.29 1.63
CA GLU A 59 27.28 -16.40 1.71
C GLU A 59 27.85 -16.08 0.33
N ALA A 60 28.58 -14.97 0.23
CA ALA A 60 29.21 -14.64 -1.02
C ALA A 60 30.43 -15.53 -1.27
N PRO A 61 30.60 -16.02 -2.51
CA PRO A 61 31.84 -16.66 -2.91
C PRO A 61 33.00 -15.71 -2.67
N LYS A 62 34.05 -16.20 -2.02
CA LYS A 62 35.27 -15.43 -1.81
C LYS A 62 35.86 -15.05 -3.17
N PHE A 63 36.15 -13.77 -3.38
CA PHE A 63 36.83 -13.32 -4.58
C PHE A 63 38.34 -13.47 -4.41
N GLU A 64 38.92 -14.53 -4.99
CA GLU A 64 40.36 -14.81 -4.85
C GLU A 64 41.24 -13.67 -5.37
N GLY A 65 40.80 -12.94 -6.40
CA GLY A 65 41.51 -11.80 -6.99
C GLY A 65 41.37 -10.48 -6.23
N LYS A 66 40.68 -10.45 -5.07
CA LYS A 66 40.36 -9.20 -4.36
C LYS A 66 41.59 -8.39 -3.97
N THR A 67 42.61 -9.05 -3.43
CA THR A 67 43.85 -8.39 -3.02
C THR A 67 44.61 -7.83 -4.22
N GLN A 68 44.70 -8.59 -5.31
CA GLN A 68 45.38 -8.14 -6.53
C GLN A 68 44.64 -6.96 -7.18
N GLN A 69 43.31 -7.00 -7.22
CA GLN A 69 42.50 -5.88 -7.72
C GLN A 69 42.68 -4.64 -6.84
N MET A 70 42.75 -4.81 -5.51
CA MET A 70 42.98 -3.71 -4.58
C MET A 70 44.34 -3.03 -4.84
N GLU A 71 45.40 -3.82 -5.07
CA GLU A 71 46.73 -3.31 -5.48
C GLU A 71 46.65 -2.55 -6.81
N GLU A 72 46.02 -3.12 -7.83
CA GLU A 72 45.83 -2.45 -9.13
C GLU A 72 45.04 -1.14 -8.99
N VAL A 73 44.04 -1.10 -8.11
CA VAL A 73 43.25 0.10 -7.82
C VAL A 73 44.10 1.16 -7.13
N MET A 74 44.96 0.79 -6.17
CA MET A 74 45.89 1.73 -5.52
C MET A 74 46.83 2.36 -6.55
N ASP A 75 47.46 1.55 -7.40
CA ASP A 75 48.36 2.02 -8.46
C ASP A 75 47.65 3.01 -9.41
N LYS A 76 46.40 2.69 -9.79
CA LYS A 76 45.59 3.53 -10.67
C LYS A 76 45.14 4.84 -10.01
N ILE A 77 44.87 4.84 -8.71
CA ILE A 77 44.55 6.07 -7.96
C ILE A 77 45.77 6.97 -7.91
N GLU A 78 46.94 6.41 -7.55
CA GLU A 78 48.19 7.14 -7.47
C GLU A 78 48.58 7.74 -8.84
N ALA A 79 48.47 6.96 -9.91
CA ALA A 79 48.75 7.42 -11.27
C ALA A 79 47.86 8.57 -11.74
N LYS A 80 46.61 8.66 -11.23
CA LYS A 80 45.69 9.77 -11.57
C LYS A 80 45.99 11.06 -10.79
N GLY A 81 46.65 10.97 -9.63
CA GLY A 81 47.11 12.13 -8.86
C GLY A 81 46.02 13.02 -8.24
N PHE A 82 44.77 12.54 -8.13
CA PHE A 82 43.67 13.30 -7.50
C PHE A 82 43.61 13.16 -5.97
N LEU A 83 44.14 12.06 -5.42
CA LEU A 83 44.35 11.88 -3.99
C LEU A 83 45.82 12.17 -3.64
N PRO A 84 46.10 12.81 -2.50
CA PRO A 84 47.46 12.87 -1.96
C PRO A 84 47.98 11.44 -1.70
N PRO A 85 49.25 11.12 -2.03
CA PRO A 85 49.81 9.77 -1.91
C PRO A 85 49.64 9.14 -0.52
N GLU A 86 49.75 9.94 0.53
CA GLU A 86 49.59 9.50 1.93
C GLU A 86 48.18 8.98 2.26
N PHE A 87 47.15 9.32 1.48
CA PHE A 87 45.78 8.87 1.70
C PHE A 87 45.37 7.70 0.79
N VAL A 88 46.13 7.36 -0.24
CA VAL A 88 45.75 6.33 -1.23
C VAL A 88 45.50 4.97 -0.58
N GLU A 89 46.43 4.52 0.26
CA GLU A 89 46.31 3.23 0.94
C GLU A 89 45.11 3.21 1.90
N SER A 90 44.98 4.23 2.76
CA SER A 90 43.92 4.29 3.77
C SER A 90 42.52 4.39 3.15
N GLU A 91 42.33 5.21 2.11
CA GLU A 91 41.05 5.35 1.42
C GLU A 91 40.67 4.09 0.65
N THR A 92 41.65 3.40 0.05
CA THR A 92 41.40 2.14 -0.66
C THR A 92 41.06 1.00 0.31
N GLN A 93 41.82 0.86 1.40
CA GLN A 93 41.53 -0.14 2.43
C GLN A 93 40.17 0.09 3.08
N TRP A 94 39.82 1.35 3.35
CA TRP A 94 38.51 1.72 3.88
C TRP A 94 37.39 1.27 2.94
N PHE A 95 37.53 1.52 1.63
CA PHE A 95 36.55 1.10 0.63
C PHE A 95 36.39 -0.43 0.55
N TYR A 96 37.50 -1.17 0.53
CA TYR A 96 37.49 -2.63 0.36
C TYR A 96 37.08 -3.41 1.60
N ASN A 97 37.39 -2.90 2.80
CA ASN A 97 37.30 -3.67 4.04
C ASN A 97 36.32 -3.09 5.06
N GLU A 98 36.15 -1.77 5.13
CA GLU A 98 35.35 -1.13 6.19
C GLU A 98 33.92 -0.79 5.78
N LEU A 99 33.67 -0.59 4.48
CA LEU A 99 32.32 -0.32 3.98
C LEU A 99 31.36 -1.51 4.07
N GLY A 100 31.88 -2.72 4.26
CA GLY A 100 31.09 -3.95 4.28
C GLY A 100 30.50 -4.29 2.91
N ILE A 101 31.16 -3.88 1.83
CA ILE A 101 30.80 -4.27 0.46
C ILE A 101 31.19 -5.73 0.25
N ASP A 102 30.28 -6.49 -0.35
CA ASP A 102 30.43 -7.91 -0.58
C ASP A 102 31.43 -8.24 -1.71
N ASP A 103 32.11 -9.39 -1.61
CA ASP A 103 33.11 -9.86 -2.59
C ASP A 103 32.55 -9.97 -4.01
N MET A 104 31.25 -10.22 -4.17
CA MET A 104 30.61 -10.26 -5.48
C MET A 104 30.67 -8.92 -6.23
N TYR A 105 30.55 -7.80 -5.53
CA TYR A 105 30.66 -6.50 -6.17
C TYR A 105 32.06 -6.34 -6.79
N PHE A 106 33.11 -6.70 -6.03
CA PHE A 106 34.50 -6.61 -6.48
C PHE A 106 34.81 -7.57 -7.62
N SER A 107 34.17 -8.74 -7.66
CA SER A 107 34.34 -9.69 -8.76
C SER A 107 33.62 -9.27 -10.05
N THR A 108 32.56 -8.45 -9.96
CA THR A 108 31.81 -7.95 -11.13
C THR A 108 32.26 -6.59 -11.64
N GLU A 109 32.79 -5.74 -10.76
CA GLU A 109 33.12 -4.36 -11.10
C GLU A 109 34.56 -4.23 -11.60
N THR A 110 34.81 -3.31 -12.54
CA THR A 110 36.16 -3.09 -13.07
C THR A 110 37.02 -2.24 -12.13
N SER A 111 38.34 -2.45 -12.16
CA SER A 111 39.28 -1.66 -11.36
C SER A 111 39.11 -0.15 -11.63
N ASP A 112 38.88 0.26 -12.88
CA ASP A 112 38.68 1.68 -13.24
C ASP A 112 37.42 2.29 -12.64
N ALA A 113 36.36 1.49 -12.52
CA ALA A 113 35.13 1.90 -11.88
C ALA A 113 35.29 2.06 -10.37
N ILE A 114 35.97 1.12 -9.72
CA ILE A 114 36.29 1.20 -8.30
C ILE A 114 37.13 2.44 -8.00
N VAL A 115 38.15 2.72 -8.83
CA VAL A 115 38.93 3.97 -8.76
C VAL A 115 38.00 5.19 -8.83
N SER A 116 37.04 5.21 -9.76
CA SER A 116 36.06 6.31 -9.87
C SER A 116 35.19 6.43 -8.61
N HIS A 117 34.81 5.33 -7.99
CA HIS A 117 34.02 5.33 -6.75
C HIS A 117 34.82 5.88 -5.57
N ILE A 118 36.07 5.45 -5.41
CA ILE A 118 36.97 5.96 -4.35
C ILE A 118 37.22 7.45 -4.54
N HIS A 119 37.49 7.91 -5.77
CA HIS A 119 37.64 9.34 -6.06
C HIS A 119 36.38 10.14 -5.73
N SER A 120 35.20 9.61 -6.04
CA SER A 120 33.93 10.28 -5.75
C SER A 120 33.69 10.39 -4.23
N LEU A 121 34.02 9.33 -3.48
CA LEU A 121 33.96 9.32 -2.02
C LEU A 121 34.94 10.32 -1.40
N TYR A 122 36.17 10.37 -1.89
CA TYR A 122 37.16 11.33 -1.42
C TYR A 122 36.77 12.77 -1.77
N ALA A 123 36.27 13.02 -2.99
CA ALA A 123 35.75 14.32 -3.39
C ALA A 123 34.59 14.77 -2.49
N ALA A 124 33.70 13.85 -2.09
CA ALA A 124 32.65 14.14 -1.13
C ALA A 124 33.20 14.53 0.26
N LYS A 125 34.28 13.88 0.73
CA LYS A 125 34.98 14.25 1.97
C LYS A 125 35.59 15.66 1.90
N VAL A 126 36.25 16.00 0.79
CA VAL A 126 36.81 17.33 0.57
C VAL A 126 35.72 18.40 0.48
N ALA A 127 34.63 18.11 -0.25
CA ALA A 127 33.48 19.01 -0.37
C ALA A 127 32.84 19.25 1.00
N ALA A 128 32.64 18.20 1.80
CA ALA A 128 32.14 18.31 3.16
C ALA A 128 33.04 19.21 4.02
N PHE A 129 34.36 19.03 3.96
CA PHE A 129 35.30 19.88 4.69
C PHE A 129 35.20 21.37 4.31
N ALA A 130 34.92 21.67 3.05
CA ALA A 130 34.78 23.02 2.53
C ALA A 130 33.41 23.68 2.81
N ARG A 131 32.40 22.92 3.24
CA ARG A 131 31.07 23.45 3.60
C ARG A 131 31.09 24.01 5.03
N ASP A 132 30.32 25.08 5.25
CA ASP A 132 30.15 25.67 6.58
C ASP A 132 29.50 24.71 7.59
N ASP A 133 28.62 23.82 7.11
CA ASP A 133 27.93 22.80 7.92
C ASP A 133 28.79 21.55 8.21
N LYS A 134 29.91 21.38 7.50
CA LYS A 134 30.81 20.22 7.54
C LYS A 134 30.12 18.86 7.35
N GLN A 135 28.92 18.84 6.75
CA GLN A 135 28.17 17.59 6.59
C GLN A 135 28.74 16.74 5.46
N LEU A 136 29.09 15.49 5.79
CA LEU A 136 29.53 14.51 4.81
C LEU A 136 28.35 13.92 4.07
N GLU A 137 28.15 14.38 2.85
CA GLU A 137 27.09 13.92 1.96
C GLU A 137 27.69 13.16 0.79
N ILE A 138 27.63 11.83 0.83
CA ILE A 138 28.06 10.96 -0.25
C ILE A 138 26.83 10.57 -1.05
N ARG A 139 26.85 10.90 -2.34
CA ARG A 139 25.85 10.48 -3.30
C ARG A 139 26.57 9.97 -4.54
N LEU A 140 26.47 8.68 -4.77
CA LEU A 140 27.02 8.01 -5.95
C LEU A 140 25.91 7.23 -6.62
N ASP A 141 25.71 7.48 -7.91
CA ASP A 141 24.84 6.69 -8.76
C ASP A 141 25.59 6.29 -10.04
N LYS A 142 25.69 4.99 -10.25
CA LYS A 142 26.26 4.41 -11.46
C LYS A 142 25.29 3.40 -12.03
N GLU A 143 24.85 3.63 -13.26
CA GLU A 143 23.89 2.76 -13.94
C GLU A 143 24.49 2.30 -15.26
N ALA A 144 24.62 0.98 -15.40
CA ALA A 144 24.95 0.31 -16.65
C ALA A 144 23.69 -0.29 -17.28
N THR A 145 23.86 -1.02 -18.38
CA THR A 145 22.74 -1.68 -19.08
C THR A 145 22.14 -2.83 -18.28
N ASP A 146 22.96 -3.56 -17.53
CA ASP A 146 22.64 -4.83 -16.86
C ASP A 146 22.76 -4.75 -15.32
N HIS A 147 23.30 -3.67 -14.78
CA HIS A 147 23.44 -3.47 -13.34
C HIS A 147 23.43 -1.98 -12.95
N ALA A 148 23.19 -1.70 -11.66
CA ALA A 148 23.31 -0.37 -11.09
C ALA A 148 23.83 -0.41 -9.66
N VAL A 149 24.59 0.61 -9.29
CA VAL A 149 25.15 0.81 -7.95
C VAL A 149 24.74 2.19 -7.47
N PHE A 150 24.10 2.24 -6.30
CA PHE A 150 23.77 3.48 -5.62
C PHE A 150 24.38 3.47 -4.23
N ILE A 151 25.07 4.54 -3.86
CA ILE A 151 25.61 4.74 -2.51
C ILE A 151 25.14 6.09 -2.00
N ASP A 152 24.59 6.10 -0.80
CA ASP A 152 24.01 7.28 -0.17
C ASP A 152 24.41 7.37 1.30
N THR A 153 24.54 8.58 1.84
CA THR A 153 24.57 8.79 3.28
C THR A 153 23.15 9.01 3.80
N SER A 154 22.78 8.26 4.83
CA SER A 154 21.44 8.40 5.41
C SER A 154 21.44 8.07 6.89
N LYS A 155 20.65 8.83 7.65
CA LYS A 155 20.39 8.52 9.07
C LYS A 155 19.55 7.23 9.18
N PRO A 156 19.98 6.22 9.95
CA PRO A 156 19.22 4.99 10.13
C PRO A 156 17.85 5.27 10.76
N GLY A 157 16.79 4.64 10.26
CA GLY A 157 15.45 4.79 10.84
C GLY A 157 14.65 5.98 10.37
N ILE A 158 15.21 6.83 9.51
CA ILE A 158 14.55 8.04 9.03
C ILE A 158 14.42 8.00 7.51
N THR A 159 13.22 8.25 7.01
CA THR A 159 12.98 8.45 5.58
C THR A 159 13.39 9.87 5.19
N SER A 160 14.30 9.97 4.22
CA SER A 160 14.62 11.25 3.60
C SER A 160 13.64 11.55 2.49
N VAL A 161 12.78 12.55 2.70
CA VAL A 161 11.82 13.04 1.69
C VAL A 161 12.53 13.92 0.64
N GLY A 162 13.62 14.58 1.03
CA GLY A 162 14.56 15.24 0.13
C GLY A 162 15.70 14.31 -0.34
N GLY A 163 16.39 14.67 -1.42
CA GLY A 163 17.56 13.93 -1.91
C GLY A 163 17.27 12.98 -3.08
N PRO A 164 18.15 12.00 -3.34
CA PRO A 164 18.14 11.23 -4.58
C PRO A 164 17.05 10.15 -4.68
N ARG A 165 16.44 9.77 -3.54
CA ARG A 165 15.32 8.81 -3.46
C ARG A 165 15.58 7.50 -4.22
N TYR A 166 16.77 6.91 -4.01
CA TYR A 166 17.23 5.73 -4.77
C TYR A 166 16.29 4.53 -4.69
N GLU A 167 15.63 4.25 -3.55
CA GLU A 167 14.67 3.14 -3.50
C GLU A 167 13.45 3.36 -4.41
N GLN A 168 12.97 4.60 -4.56
CA GLN A 168 11.87 4.93 -5.48
C GLN A 168 12.33 4.81 -6.94
N ARG A 169 13.55 5.30 -7.24
CA ARG A 169 14.19 5.11 -8.56
C ARG A 169 14.37 3.63 -8.89
N ILE A 170 14.73 2.81 -7.91
CA ILE A 170 14.87 1.35 -8.05
C ILE A 170 13.52 0.69 -8.34
N ASP A 171 12.48 1.07 -7.59
CA ASP A 171 11.11 0.60 -7.84
C ASP A 171 10.67 0.90 -9.27
N GLU A 172 10.77 2.15 -9.70
CA GLU A 172 10.26 2.61 -11.00
C GLU A 172 11.03 2.01 -12.19
N LYS A 173 12.36 2.00 -12.10
CA LYS A 173 13.21 1.60 -13.21
C LYS A 173 13.40 0.09 -13.30
N TYR A 174 13.57 -0.59 -12.16
CA TYR A 174 14.02 -1.99 -12.15
C TYR A 174 12.98 -2.99 -11.64
N LEU A 175 12.15 -2.65 -10.64
CA LEU A 175 11.28 -3.64 -9.96
C LEU A 175 9.80 -3.65 -10.42
N ASN A 176 9.22 -2.50 -10.73
CA ASN A 176 7.80 -2.37 -11.06
C ASN A 176 7.44 -3.03 -12.40
N ASN A 177 8.37 -2.94 -13.35
CA ASN A 177 8.20 -3.41 -14.73
C ASN A 177 8.89 -4.75 -14.99
N SER A 178 9.41 -5.40 -13.95
CA SER A 178 10.14 -6.66 -14.08
C SER A 178 9.24 -7.78 -14.56
N LYS A 179 9.64 -8.41 -15.66
CA LYS A 179 8.96 -9.59 -16.23
C LYS A 179 9.96 -10.46 -16.96
N GLY A 180 9.95 -11.76 -16.68
CA GLY A 180 10.79 -12.74 -17.38
C GLY A 180 12.26 -12.33 -17.40
N ALA A 181 12.88 -12.24 -18.57
CA ALA A 181 14.29 -11.88 -18.74
C ALA A 181 14.66 -10.43 -18.35
N ASN A 182 13.68 -9.54 -18.19
CA ASN A 182 13.90 -8.15 -17.72
C ASN A 182 13.65 -8.01 -16.21
N SER A 183 13.89 -9.09 -15.46
CA SER A 183 13.84 -9.07 -14.01
C SER A 183 15.19 -8.70 -13.41
N TYR A 184 15.16 -8.08 -12.24
CA TYR A 184 16.32 -7.59 -11.53
C TYR A 184 16.29 -8.05 -10.08
N ARG A 185 17.45 -8.43 -9.56
CA ARG A 185 17.66 -8.65 -8.13
C ARG A 185 18.29 -7.43 -7.49
N VAL A 186 17.95 -7.19 -6.23
CA VAL A 186 18.47 -6.05 -5.46
C VAL A 186 19.05 -6.53 -4.15
N GLU A 187 20.29 -6.15 -3.87
CA GLU A 187 20.91 -6.31 -2.57
C GLU A 187 21.16 -4.93 -1.97
N THR A 188 20.75 -4.73 -0.72
CA THR A 188 21.04 -3.48 0.00
C THR A 188 21.78 -3.76 1.27
N PHE A 189 22.72 -2.88 1.61
CA PHE A 189 23.53 -2.97 2.82
C PHE A 189 23.63 -1.60 3.48
N ARG A 190 23.66 -1.62 4.81
CA ARG A 190 23.96 -0.44 5.63
C ARG A 190 25.23 -0.69 6.40
N SER A 191 26.15 0.26 6.37
CA SER A 191 27.43 0.15 7.08
C SER A 191 27.22 -0.05 8.58
N SER A 192 28.10 -0.83 9.22
CA SER A 192 28.10 -0.99 10.67
C SER A 192 28.71 0.23 11.37
N SER A 193 29.73 0.83 10.75
CA SER A 193 30.42 2.03 11.20
C SER A 193 29.65 3.31 10.83
N LYS A 194 29.80 4.33 11.68
CA LYS A 194 29.37 5.70 11.42
C LYS A 194 30.40 6.39 10.52
N LEU A 195 29.97 7.41 9.81
CA LEU A 195 30.87 8.18 8.96
C LEU A 195 31.84 9.05 9.76
N PRO A 196 33.10 9.20 9.33
CA PRO A 196 34.03 10.15 9.95
C PRO A 196 33.47 11.58 9.85
N GLY A 197 33.31 12.26 10.99
CA GLY A 197 32.85 13.66 11.05
C GLY A 197 31.34 13.87 11.22
N ASP A 198 30.50 12.84 11.03
CA ASP A 198 29.05 12.90 11.28
C ASP A 198 28.63 11.75 12.21
N LEU A 199 28.11 12.10 13.38
CA LEU A 199 27.78 11.14 14.43
C LEU A 199 26.47 10.38 14.17
N ASP A 200 25.65 10.80 13.21
CA ASP A 200 24.29 10.25 13.05
C ASP A 200 24.05 9.58 11.69
N GLN A 201 24.94 9.78 10.71
CA GLN A 201 24.81 9.19 9.38
C GLN A 201 25.60 7.88 9.20
N GLN A 202 25.04 7.00 8.37
CA GLN A 202 25.67 5.76 7.91
C GLN A 202 25.59 5.66 6.40
N LEU A 203 26.50 4.89 5.81
CA LEU A 203 26.44 4.58 4.39
C LEU A 203 25.37 3.54 4.11
N ARG A 204 24.69 3.74 2.99
CA ARG A 204 23.70 2.81 2.46
C ARG A 204 23.99 2.54 1.00
N CYS A 205 24.23 1.28 0.70
CA CYS A 205 24.57 0.81 -0.64
C CYS A 205 23.42 -0.03 -1.20
N TYR A 206 23.17 0.14 -2.49
CA TYR A 206 22.19 -0.62 -3.26
C TYR A 206 22.88 -1.16 -4.49
N PHE A 207 22.78 -2.48 -4.69
CA PHE A 207 23.32 -3.18 -5.84
C PHE A 207 22.16 -3.83 -6.58
N VAL A 208 21.98 -3.44 -7.84
CA VAL A 208 20.92 -3.95 -8.72
C VAL A 208 21.58 -4.73 -9.83
N TYR A 209 21.12 -5.95 -10.08
CA TYR A 209 21.65 -6.80 -11.14
C TYR A 209 20.52 -7.42 -11.95
N GLN A 210 20.64 -7.42 -13.27
CA GLN A 210 19.73 -8.17 -14.13
C GLN A 210 19.86 -9.66 -13.83
N CYS A 211 18.71 -10.34 -13.72
CA CYS A 211 18.64 -11.75 -13.43
C CYS A 211 19.01 -12.60 -14.66
N SER A 212 19.67 -13.72 -14.40
CA SER A 212 19.94 -14.79 -15.37
C SER A 212 19.28 -16.08 -14.88
N PHE A 213 18.21 -16.47 -15.56
CA PHE A 213 17.43 -17.67 -15.24
C PHE A 213 17.83 -18.84 -16.13
N GLU A 214 17.73 -20.07 -15.61
CA GLU A 214 17.81 -21.26 -16.45
C GLU A 214 16.57 -21.40 -17.34
N GLN A 215 15.39 -21.10 -16.78
CA GLN A 215 14.13 -21.02 -17.53
C GLN A 215 13.53 -19.61 -17.45
N PRO A 216 13.82 -18.69 -18.39
CA PRO A 216 13.35 -17.30 -18.34
C PRO A 216 11.83 -17.10 -18.53
N SER A 217 11.10 -18.14 -18.94
CA SER A 217 9.66 -18.10 -19.20
C SER A 217 8.99 -19.32 -18.57
N ALA A 218 9.13 -19.46 -17.26
CA ALA A 218 8.49 -20.53 -16.50
C ALA A 218 6.97 -20.30 -16.38
N SER A 219 6.23 -21.39 -16.17
CA SER A 219 4.79 -21.28 -15.88
C SER A 219 4.58 -20.60 -14.52
N PRO A 220 3.50 -19.83 -14.32
CA PRO A 220 3.19 -19.21 -13.02
C PRO A 220 3.06 -20.19 -11.85
N GLU A 221 2.78 -21.46 -12.16
CA GLU A 221 2.62 -22.55 -11.20
C GLU A 221 3.93 -23.28 -10.88
N GLU A 222 5.01 -23.04 -11.64
CA GLU A 222 6.32 -23.60 -11.36
C GLU A 222 6.89 -23.01 -10.06
N THR A 223 7.37 -23.87 -9.16
CA THR A 223 7.91 -23.48 -7.84
C THR A 223 9.33 -23.96 -7.59
N ASN A 224 9.92 -24.76 -8.49
CA ASN A 224 11.27 -25.27 -8.32
C ASN A 224 12.31 -24.15 -8.48
N LEU A 225 12.92 -23.77 -7.35
CA LEU A 225 13.91 -22.69 -7.31
C LEU A 225 15.09 -22.90 -8.27
N ASP A 226 15.54 -24.13 -8.51
CA ASP A 226 16.70 -24.38 -9.38
C ASP A 226 16.44 -24.00 -10.85
N LEU A 227 15.17 -23.96 -11.27
CA LEU A 227 14.77 -23.62 -12.63
C LEU A 227 14.48 -22.13 -12.80
N ILE A 228 13.87 -21.52 -11.78
CA ILE A 228 13.26 -20.19 -11.88
C ILE A 228 14.02 -19.08 -11.16
N SER A 229 15.03 -19.42 -10.36
CA SER A 229 15.84 -18.44 -9.63
C SER A 229 17.01 -17.94 -10.45
N ASP A 230 17.50 -16.75 -10.09
CA ASP A 230 18.75 -16.23 -10.63
C ASP A 230 19.95 -17.11 -10.25
N LYS A 231 20.89 -17.28 -11.18
CA LYS A 231 22.10 -18.09 -10.98
C LYS A 231 22.95 -17.61 -9.80
N ARG A 232 23.05 -16.28 -9.57
CA ARG A 232 23.82 -15.72 -8.44
C ARG A 232 23.11 -15.96 -7.12
N PHE A 233 21.77 -15.86 -7.09
CA PHE A 233 21.00 -16.27 -5.91
C PHE A 233 21.28 -17.73 -5.54
N LEU A 234 21.25 -18.64 -6.51
CA LEU A 234 21.52 -20.06 -6.28
C LEU A 234 22.94 -20.30 -5.74
N GLN A 235 23.92 -19.51 -6.15
CA GLN A 235 25.29 -19.58 -5.64
C GLN A 235 25.45 -19.02 -4.22
N LYS A 236 24.73 -17.94 -3.88
CA LYS A 236 24.88 -17.22 -2.61
C LYS A 236 23.98 -17.75 -1.49
N ALA A 237 22.77 -18.20 -1.82
CA ALA A 237 21.77 -18.54 -0.82
C ALA A 237 22.17 -19.82 -0.07
N THR A 238 22.17 -19.76 1.26
CA THR A 238 22.36 -20.96 2.09
C THR A 238 21.24 -21.96 1.85
N LYS A 239 21.50 -23.23 2.18
CA LYS A 239 20.47 -24.30 2.07
C LYS A 239 19.18 -23.92 2.81
N ASN A 240 19.31 -23.41 4.04
CA ASN A 240 18.16 -22.96 4.83
C ASN A 240 17.42 -21.78 4.18
N THR A 241 18.13 -20.79 3.61
CA THR A 241 17.45 -19.70 2.87
C THR A 241 16.70 -20.22 1.66
N ARG A 242 17.27 -21.17 0.93
CA ARG A 242 16.58 -21.84 -0.20
C ARG A 242 15.34 -22.58 0.26
N ASP A 243 15.42 -23.34 1.36
CA ASP A 243 14.27 -24.06 1.94
C ASP A 243 13.15 -23.10 2.37
N ILE A 244 13.50 -21.97 3.00
CA ILE A 244 12.54 -20.91 3.37
C ILE A 244 11.88 -20.33 2.11
N TYR A 245 12.66 -20.00 1.09
CA TYR A 245 12.16 -19.38 -0.14
C TYR A 245 11.27 -20.36 -0.91
N GLN A 246 11.62 -21.64 -0.95
CA GLN A 246 10.84 -22.71 -1.57
C GLN A 246 9.45 -22.80 -0.90
N HIS A 247 9.41 -22.90 0.43
CA HIS A 247 8.16 -22.99 1.19
C HIS A 247 7.25 -21.77 1.01
N ILE A 248 7.83 -20.57 1.06
CA ILE A 248 7.10 -19.32 0.92
C ILE A 248 6.59 -19.16 -0.51
N LEU A 249 7.37 -19.54 -1.52
CA LEU A 249 6.97 -19.48 -2.92
C LEU A 249 5.80 -20.43 -3.20
N GLU A 250 5.87 -21.68 -2.74
CA GLU A 250 4.76 -22.64 -2.84
C GLU A 250 3.49 -22.08 -2.19
N SER A 251 3.63 -21.49 -1.00
CA SER A 251 2.52 -20.85 -0.29
C SER A 251 1.94 -19.66 -1.05
N ALA A 252 2.78 -18.90 -1.77
CA ALA A 252 2.39 -17.72 -2.55
C ALA A 252 1.77 -18.10 -3.90
N VAL A 253 2.16 -19.23 -4.51
CA VAL A 253 1.50 -19.78 -5.70
C VAL A 253 0.12 -20.33 -5.35
N ALA A 254 -0.02 -20.94 -4.17
CA ALA A 254 -1.29 -21.52 -3.72
C ALA A 254 -2.36 -20.49 -3.30
N ARG A 255 -2.03 -19.20 -3.17
CA ARG A 255 -2.98 -18.15 -2.70
C ARG A 255 -2.84 -16.86 -3.51
N THR A 256 -3.86 -16.00 -3.47
CA THR A 256 -3.86 -14.75 -4.26
C THR A 256 -3.15 -13.58 -3.55
N GLY A 257 -3.16 -13.56 -2.21
CA GLY A 257 -2.56 -12.49 -1.40
C GLY A 257 -1.08 -12.70 -1.10
N PRO A 258 -0.40 -11.68 -0.53
CA PRO A 258 1.00 -11.81 -0.15
C PRO A 258 1.16 -12.85 0.97
N VAL A 259 2.28 -13.55 0.96
CA VAL A 259 2.75 -14.39 2.07
C VAL A 259 3.75 -13.57 2.88
N ILE A 260 3.55 -13.49 4.19
CA ILE A 260 4.37 -12.68 5.09
C ILE A 260 4.77 -13.58 6.26
N GLU A 261 6.07 -13.86 6.39
CA GLU A 261 6.60 -14.72 7.45
C GLU A 261 7.73 -14.02 8.21
N LEU A 262 7.78 -14.27 9.52
CA LEU A 262 8.77 -13.71 10.43
C LEU A 262 9.65 -14.83 10.98
N PHE A 263 10.96 -14.59 10.91
CA PHE A 263 11.98 -15.49 11.40
C PHE A 263 12.87 -14.80 12.42
N GLU A 264 13.20 -15.53 13.47
CA GLU A 264 14.15 -15.10 14.50
C GLU A 264 15.56 -15.58 14.20
N ILE A 265 16.54 -14.72 14.38
CA ILE A 265 17.95 -15.07 14.16
C ILE A 265 18.56 -15.41 15.51
N LYS A 266 19.00 -16.66 15.69
CA LYS A 266 19.58 -17.13 16.95
C LYS A 266 20.80 -16.29 17.35
N GLY A 267 20.77 -15.78 18.58
CA GLY A 267 21.87 -14.97 19.13
C GLY A 267 21.91 -13.52 18.64
N SER A 268 20.91 -13.07 17.89
CA SER A 268 20.77 -11.68 17.44
C SER A 268 19.41 -11.11 17.85
N ARG A 269 19.38 -9.79 18.09
CA ARG A 269 18.12 -9.05 18.28
C ARG A 269 17.46 -8.65 16.96
N GLU A 270 18.14 -8.92 15.84
CA GLU A 270 17.64 -8.70 14.49
C GLU A 270 16.53 -9.70 14.14
N LYS A 271 15.52 -9.22 13.42
CA LYS A 271 14.38 -10.01 12.96
C LYS A 271 14.37 -10.05 11.43
N ARG A 272 14.15 -11.24 10.85
CA ARG A 272 14.08 -11.43 9.40
C ARG A 272 12.61 -11.50 8.97
N LEU A 273 12.15 -10.51 8.22
CA LEU A 273 10.81 -10.47 7.64
C LEU A 273 10.89 -10.86 6.16
N VAL A 274 10.18 -11.91 5.76
CA VAL A 274 10.15 -12.41 4.38
C VAL A 274 8.75 -12.21 3.80
N ILE A 275 8.67 -11.55 2.65
CA ILE A 275 7.42 -11.18 1.98
C ILE A 275 7.48 -11.72 0.55
N ALA A 276 6.48 -12.52 0.17
CA ALA A 276 6.35 -13.02 -1.19
C ALA A 276 5.03 -12.61 -1.82
N TYR A 277 5.09 -12.18 -3.08
CA TYR A 277 3.92 -11.71 -3.82
C TYR A 277 4.14 -11.80 -5.33
N LYS A 278 3.04 -11.68 -6.08
CA LYS A 278 3.06 -11.72 -7.55
C LYS A 278 3.62 -10.42 -8.12
N GLN A 279 4.53 -10.52 -9.10
CA GLN A 279 5.09 -9.35 -9.78
C GLN A 279 3.99 -8.47 -10.39
N GLY A 280 4.15 -7.15 -10.25
CA GLY A 280 3.20 -6.16 -10.77
C GLY A 280 1.89 -6.01 -9.99
N SER A 281 1.69 -6.72 -8.87
CA SER A 281 0.49 -6.54 -8.01
C SER A 281 0.67 -5.45 -6.94
N ALA A 282 1.90 -5.02 -6.65
CA ALA A 282 2.17 -4.02 -5.62
C ALA A 282 3.35 -3.13 -6.06
N LEU A 283 3.07 -2.16 -6.93
CA LEU A 283 4.07 -1.24 -7.47
C LEU A 283 4.55 -0.27 -6.38
N GLY A 284 5.86 -0.12 -6.23
CA GLY A 284 6.46 0.74 -5.19
C GLY A 284 6.56 0.13 -3.79
N LEU A 285 6.30 -1.18 -3.64
CA LEU A 285 6.30 -1.82 -2.31
C LEU A 285 7.69 -1.79 -1.64
N PHE A 286 8.78 -1.87 -2.40
CA PHE A 286 10.13 -1.94 -1.84
C PHE A 286 10.50 -0.66 -1.09
N SER A 287 10.28 0.51 -1.68
CA SER A 287 10.50 1.80 -1.03
C SER A 287 9.51 2.04 0.10
N ALA A 288 8.23 1.72 -0.10
CA ALA A 288 7.20 1.96 0.91
C ALA A 288 7.39 1.11 2.18
N LEU A 289 8.03 -0.07 2.08
CA LEU A 289 8.42 -0.88 3.23
C LEU A 289 9.43 -0.15 4.13
N SER A 290 10.31 0.69 3.57
CA SER A 290 11.20 1.54 4.37
C SER A 290 10.45 2.48 5.27
N ASP A 291 9.50 3.21 4.70
CA ASP A 291 8.69 4.18 5.44
C ASP A 291 7.92 3.47 6.56
N LEU A 292 7.43 2.26 6.30
CA LEU A 292 6.75 1.45 7.31
C LEU A 292 7.64 1.08 8.49
N TYR A 293 8.80 0.47 8.26
CA TYR A 293 9.63 0.06 9.40
C TYR A 293 10.30 1.25 10.10
N HIS A 294 10.56 2.36 9.38
CA HIS A 294 11.03 3.62 9.96
C HIS A 294 10.00 4.22 10.92
N TYR A 295 8.71 4.22 10.54
CA TYR A 295 7.62 4.69 11.40
C TYR A 295 7.59 3.99 12.76
N TYR A 296 7.96 2.71 12.80
CA TYR A 296 8.02 1.89 14.02
C TYR A 296 9.38 1.88 14.72
N GLY A 297 10.28 2.80 14.37
CA GLY A 297 11.58 2.94 15.02
C GLY A 297 12.55 1.80 14.72
N LEU A 298 12.39 1.14 13.57
CA LEU A 298 13.31 0.13 13.08
C LEU A 298 14.14 0.67 11.93
N THR A 299 15.29 0.04 11.68
CA THR A 299 16.11 0.25 10.50
C THR A 299 16.50 -1.09 9.91
N SER A 300 16.83 -1.10 8.61
CA SER A 300 17.31 -2.30 7.94
C SER A 300 18.84 -2.32 7.90
N SER A 301 19.43 -3.43 8.30
CA SER A 301 20.86 -3.70 8.09
C SER A 301 21.13 -4.12 6.64
N ARG A 302 20.22 -4.93 6.08
CA ARG A 302 20.26 -5.43 4.72
C ARG A 302 18.89 -5.85 4.22
N LYS A 303 18.73 -5.79 2.90
CA LYS A 303 17.53 -6.24 2.17
C LYS A 303 17.94 -7.03 0.94
N TYR A 304 17.15 -8.04 0.62
CA TYR A 304 17.28 -8.79 -0.62
C TYR A 304 15.93 -8.79 -1.34
N VAL A 305 15.93 -8.45 -2.62
CA VAL A 305 14.79 -8.60 -3.52
C VAL A 305 15.19 -9.61 -4.56
N GLU A 306 14.59 -10.79 -4.53
CA GLU A 306 14.79 -11.84 -5.51
C GLU A 306 13.54 -11.98 -6.36
N GLN A 307 13.72 -11.89 -7.68
CA GLN A 307 12.64 -12.04 -8.65
C GLN A 307 12.82 -13.36 -9.40
N PHE A 308 11.74 -14.11 -9.52
CA PHE A 308 11.71 -15.43 -10.15
C PHE A 308 11.04 -15.35 -11.52
N SER A 309 11.45 -16.22 -12.43
CA SER A 309 10.95 -16.22 -13.81
C SER A 309 9.49 -16.65 -13.96
N ASN A 310 8.90 -17.29 -12.94
CA ASN A 310 7.47 -17.61 -12.86
C ASN A 310 6.58 -16.40 -12.51
N GLY A 311 7.16 -15.20 -12.31
CA GLY A 311 6.40 -13.99 -12.04
C GLY A 311 6.15 -13.70 -10.56
N TYR A 312 6.97 -14.23 -9.65
CA TYR A 312 6.91 -13.92 -8.22
C TYR A 312 8.14 -13.13 -7.75
N THR A 313 7.96 -12.37 -6.67
CA THR A 313 9.03 -11.64 -5.98
C THR A 313 9.07 -12.07 -4.52
N ILE A 314 10.26 -12.34 -4.00
CA ILE A 314 10.50 -12.54 -2.57
C ILE A 314 11.42 -11.42 -2.06
N MET A 315 10.95 -10.67 -1.07
CA MET A 315 11.72 -9.67 -0.34
C MET A 315 12.08 -10.21 1.04
N SER A 316 13.36 -10.16 1.40
CA SER A 316 13.85 -10.52 2.73
C SER A 316 14.49 -9.28 3.38
N LEU A 317 13.87 -8.81 4.46
CA LEU A 317 14.29 -7.63 5.22
C LEU A 317 14.89 -8.06 6.55
N TYR A 318 16.07 -7.56 6.87
CA TYR A 318 16.72 -7.76 8.17
C TYR A 318 16.58 -6.49 8.99
N LEU A 319 15.72 -6.54 10.00
CA LEU A 319 15.26 -5.38 10.77
C LEU A 319 15.82 -5.40 12.19
N ARG A 320 16.30 -4.25 12.65
CA ARG A 320 16.81 -4.02 14.00
C ARG A 320 16.29 -2.67 14.52
N PRO A 321 16.27 -2.43 15.84
CA PRO A 321 15.94 -1.12 16.38
C PRO A 321 16.91 -0.05 15.85
N VAL A 322 16.42 1.18 15.72
CA VAL A 322 17.28 2.34 15.43
C VAL A 322 18.33 2.48 16.53
N PRO A 323 19.61 2.72 16.20
CA PRO A 323 20.65 2.88 17.21
C PRO A 323 20.49 4.20 17.97
N GLY A 324 20.84 4.20 19.26
CA GLY A 324 20.88 5.41 20.09
C GLY A 324 19.62 5.64 20.94
N PRO A 325 19.52 6.82 21.60
CA PRO A 325 18.46 7.11 22.57
C PRO A 325 17.06 7.19 21.93
N GLU A 326 16.97 7.47 20.63
CA GLU A 326 15.72 7.46 19.86
C GLU A 326 15.00 6.10 19.91
N SER A 327 15.74 4.99 20.09
CA SER A 327 15.15 3.66 20.27
C SER A 327 14.16 3.59 21.43
N ASN A 328 14.33 4.42 22.47
CA ASN A 328 13.45 4.42 23.65
C ASN A 328 12.13 5.16 23.42
N MET A 329 12.02 5.93 22.33
CA MET A 329 10.78 6.62 21.95
C MET A 329 9.79 5.69 21.23
N HIS A 330 10.26 4.52 20.79
CA HIS A 330 9.47 3.53 20.09
C HIS A 330 9.22 2.28 20.93
N PRO A 331 8.17 1.50 20.63
CA PRO A 331 7.96 0.22 21.30
C PRO A 331 9.13 -0.75 21.12
N PRO A 332 9.23 -1.78 21.98
CA PRO A 332 10.17 -2.88 21.77
C PRO A 332 10.00 -3.52 20.40
N ILE A 333 11.08 -4.04 19.83
CA ILE A 333 11.08 -4.63 18.48
C ILE A 333 10.05 -5.75 18.32
N GLU A 334 9.78 -6.52 19.37
CA GLU A 334 8.78 -7.59 19.38
C GLU A 334 7.36 -7.06 19.14
N ALA A 335 7.04 -5.87 19.65
CA ALA A 335 5.77 -5.21 19.40
C ALA A 335 5.75 -4.55 18.01
N SER A 336 6.82 -3.81 17.67
CA SER A 336 6.95 -3.13 16.39
C SER A 336 6.89 -4.08 15.20
N ILE A 337 7.58 -5.22 15.25
CA ILE A 337 7.64 -6.17 14.13
C ILE A 337 6.29 -6.83 13.85
N HIS A 338 5.53 -7.15 14.90
CA HIS A 338 4.18 -7.70 14.74
C HIS A 338 3.22 -6.66 14.13
N GLN A 339 3.37 -5.39 14.51
CA GLN A 339 2.58 -4.33 13.91
C GLN A 339 2.94 -4.15 12.42
N ILE A 340 4.23 -4.14 12.09
CA ILE A 340 4.71 -4.12 10.70
C ILE A 340 4.11 -5.29 9.93
N MET A 341 4.16 -6.53 10.42
CA MET A 341 3.59 -7.70 9.73
C MET A 341 2.11 -7.53 9.38
N LYS A 342 1.30 -7.03 10.31
CA LYS A 342 -0.14 -6.77 10.08
C LYS A 342 -0.35 -5.68 9.03
N GLU A 343 0.54 -4.68 9.02
CA GLU A 343 0.44 -3.51 8.16
C GLU A 343 1.05 -3.72 6.78
N VAL A 344 1.96 -4.67 6.58
CA VAL A 344 2.47 -5.05 5.26
C VAL A 344 1.32 -5.47 4.33
N SER A 345 0.32 -6.20 4.83
CA SER A 345 -0.86 -6.56 4.01
C SER A 345 -1.71 -5.36 3.63
N LEU A 346 -1.78 -4.34 4.49
CA LEU A 346 -2.47 -3.09 4.19
C LEU A 346 -1.68 -2.28 3.16
N LEU A 347 -0.37 -2.16 3.37
CA LEU A 347 0.55 -1.51 2.44
C LEU A 347 0.54 -2.19 1.06
N TYR A 348 0.52 -3.52 1.01
CA TYR A 348 0.41 -4.28 -0.24
C TYR A 348 -0.82 -3.90 -1.06
N CYS A 349 -1.96 -3.64 -0.41
CA CYS A 349 -3.19 -3.25 -1.10
C CYS A 349 -3.09 -1.85 -1.73
N VAL A 350 -2.35 -0.93 -1.11
CA VAL A 350 -2.17 0.46 -1.58
C VAL A 350 -0.73 0.92 -1.27
N PRO A 351 0.28 0.45 -2.03
CA PRO A 351 1.68 0.76 -1.69
C PRO A 351 2.03 2.21 -1.98
N ARG A 352 1.38 2.80 -2.99
CA ARG A 352 1.49 4.20 -3.37
C ARG A 352 0.24 4.95 -2.95
N THR A 353 0.38 5.84 -1.99
CA THR A 353 -0.71 6.70 -1.55
C THR A 353 -0.49 8.15 -1.99
N LYS A 354 -1.58 8.91 -2.15
CA LYS A 354 -1.50 10.36 -2.39
C LYS A 354 -1.02 11.16 -1.16
N PHE A 355 -0.85 10.48 -0.02
CA PHE A 355 -0.46 11.05 1.26
C PHE A 355 0.91 10.51 1.73
N GLN A 356 1.72 9.99 0.81
CA GLN A 356 3.02 9.36 1.11
C GLN A 356 3.94 10.29 1.91
N ASN A 357 3.96 11.59 1.61
CA ASN A 357 4.79 12.54 2.33
C ASN A 357 4.44 12.60 3.83
N HIS A 358 3.15 12.60 4.17
CA HIS A 358 2.71 12.59 5.58
C HIS A 358 3.06 11.28 6.28
N PHE A 359 3.05 10.16 5.55
CA PHE A 359 3.48 8.87 6.09
C PHE A 359 4.99 8.83 6.32
N ALA A 360 5.78 9.23 5.31
CA ALA A 360 7.23 9.26 5.35
C ALA A 360 7.80 10.18 6.45
N THR A 361 7.14 11.31 6.73
CA THR A 361 7.54 12.22 7.82
C THR A 361 7.02 11.80 9.20
N GLY A 362 6.19 10.75 9.28
CA GLY A 362 5.57 10.30 10.52
C GLY A 362 4.38 11.15 10.99
N ASN A 363 3.92 12.13 10.21
CA ASN A 363 2.75 12.95 10.52
C ASN A 363 1.47 12.11 10.59
N LEU A 364 1.34 11.10 9.73
CA LEU A 364 0.24 10.13 9.72
C LEU A 364 0.81 8.71 9.79
N SER A 365 0.09 7.81 10.46
CA SER A 365 0.37 6.36 10.38
C SER A 365 0.01 5.81 9.00
N LEU A 366 0.50 4.60 8.67
CA LEU A 366 0.09 3.90 7.45
C LEU A 366 -1.44 3.76 7.38
N GLN A 367 -2.06 3.39 8.51
CA GLN A 367 -3.50 3.19 8.59
C GLN A 367 -4.27 4.49 8.39
N GLU A 368 -3.81 5.61 8.93
CA GLU A 368 -4.45 6.92 8.71
C GLU A 368 -4.29 7.35 7.25
N THR A 369 -3.11 7.12 6.66
CA THR A 369 -2.76 7.48 5.28
C THR A 369 -3.61 6.71 4.26
N ILE A 370 -3.74 5.38 4.42
CA ILE A 370 -4.53 4.54 3.51
C ILE A 370 -6.03 4.80 3.69
N TYR A 371 -6.48 5.09 4.92
CA TYR A 371 -7.84 5.55 5.18
C TYR A 371 -8.12 6.85 4.44
N ALA A 372 -7.26 7.87 4.59
CA ALA A 372 -7.39 9.15 3.90
C ALA A 372 -7.41 8.97 2.37
N HIS A 373 -6.59 8.07 1.83
CA HIS A 373 -6.61 7.74 0.40
C HIS A 373 -7.95 7.13 -0.04
N CYS A 374 -8.49 6.16 0.72
CA CYS A 374 -9.78 5.55 0.41
C CYS A 374 -10.92 6.58 0.47
N VAL A 375 -10.89 7.46 1.46
CA VAL A 375 -11.88 8.54 1.60
C VAL A 375 -11.71 9.57 0.49
N TRP A 376 -10.50 9.95 0.11
CA TRP A 376 -10.26 10.83 -1.05
C TRP A 376 -10.88 10.26 -2.34
N VAL A 377 -10.75 8.95 -2.58
CA VAL A 377 -11.45 8.28 -3.70
C VAL A 377 -12.97 8.44 -3.54
N PHE A 378 -13.52 8.16 -2.37
CA PHE A 378 -14.96 8.33 -2.11
C PHE A 378 -15.44 9.76 -2.34
N VAL A 379 -14.77 10.75 -1.76
CA VAL A 379 -15.11 12.18 -1.85
C VAL A 379 -15.04 12.66 -3.29
N SER A 380 -14.04 12.20 -4.06
CA SER A 380 -13.91 12.52 -5.49
C SER A 380 -15.12 12.07 -6.32
N HIS A 381 -15.91 11.10 -5.87
CA HIS A 381 -17.13 10.64 -6.55
C HIS A 381 -18.41 11.29 -6.00
N PHE A 382 -18.48 11.57 -4.69
CA PHE A 382 -19.75 11.87 -4.02
C PHE A 382 -19.85 13.25 -3.38
N LEU A 383 -18.80 14.07 -3.41
CA LEU A 383 -18.90 15.44 -2.92
C LEU A 383 -19.98 16.17 -3.73
N ASN A 384 -21.02 16.68 -3.05
CA ASN A 384 -22.18 17.29 -3.70
C ASN A 384 -21.77 18.57 -4.42
N ARG A 385 -21.72 18.53 -5.76
CA ARG A 385 -21.24 19.64 -6.59
C ARG A 385 -22.35 20.58 -7.08
N LEU A 386 -23.62 20.28 -6.78
CA LEU A 386 -24.75 21.00 -7.38
C LEU A 386 -25.37 22.05 -6.45
N GLY A 387 -25.06 22.03 -5.15
CA GLY A 387 -25.56 23.03 -4.21
C GLY A 387 -27.09 23.01 -4.05
N SER A 388 -27.61 23.84 -3.15
CA SER A 388 -29.06 23.99 -2.92
C SER A 388 -29.73 24.79 -4.04
N GLU A 389 -28.94 25.59 -4.74
CA GLU A 389 -29.31 26.50 -5.81
C GLU A 389 -29.73 25.74 -7.07
N TYR A 390 -28.99 24.69 -7.44
CA TYR A 390 -29.37 23.83 -8.55
C TYR A 390 -30.71 23.13 -8.30
N ASN A 391 -30.93 22.62 -7.08
CA ASN A 391 -32.19 21.95 -6.73
C ASN A 391 -33.36 22.92 -6.78
N THR A 392 -33.17 24.14 -6.29
CA THR A 392 -34.17 25.21 -6.38
C THR A 392 -34.48 25.56 -7.84
N LEU A 393 -33.44 25.71 -8.67
CA LEU A 393 -33.60 26.00 -10.10
C LEU A 393 -34.29 24.86 -10.85
N SER A 394 -33.94 23.61 -10.53
CA SER A 394 -34.55 22.42 -11.11
C SER A 394 -36.02 22.25 -10.71
N ALA A 395 -36.43 22.74 -9.54
CA ALA A 395 -37.82 22.72 -9.10
C ALA A 395 -38.67 23.80 -9.79
N ILE A 396 -38.05 24.90 -10.22
CA ILE A 396 -38.72 26.02 -10.91
C ILE A 396 -38.89 25.75 -12.41
N LEU A 397 -37.93 25.07 -13.03
CA LEU A 397 -37.91 24.84 -14.48
C LEU A 397 -38.78 23.65 -14.89
N ASP A 398 -39.54 23.82 -15.97
CA ASP A 398 -40.36 22.74 -16.56
C ASP A 398 -39.51 21.64 -17.20
N ALA A 399 -39.58 20.43 -16.64
CA ALA A 399 -38.86 19.25 -17.10
C ALA A 399 -39.36 18.71 -18.47
N ASN A 400 -40.57 19.08 -18.91
CA ASN A 400 -41.11 18.68 -20.20
C ASN A 400 -40.64 19.59 -21.35
N ASN A 401 -40.02 20.73 -21.02
CA ASN A 401 -39.44 21.63 -21.99
C ASN A 401 -38.01 21.19 -22.33
N SER A 402 -37.79 20.80 -23.59
CA SER A 402 -36.50 20.30 -24.08
C SER A 402 -35.35 21.29 -23.91
N VAL A 403 -35.62 22.60 -24.02
CA VAL A 403 -34.61 23.66 -23.86
C VAL A 403 -34.20 23.81 -22.40
N HIS A 404 -35.17 23.77 -21.48
CA HIS A 404 -34.90 23.85 -20.04
C HIS A 404 -34.13 22.62 -19.54
N ALA A 405 -34.52 21.43 -20.02
CA ALA A 405 -33.83 20.19 -19.70
C ALA A 405 -32.38 20.18 -20.21
N GLU A 406 -32.13 20.68 -21.43
CA GLU A 406 -30.77 20.78 -21.97
C GLU A 406 -29.91 21.80 -21.21
N LEU A 407 -30.47 22.96 -20.84
CA LEU A 407 -29.78 23.98 -20.04
C LEU A 407 -29.43 23.46 -18.64
N LEU A 408 -30.36 22.81 -17.94
CA LEU A 408 -30.11 22.19 -16.65
C LEU A 408 -29.02 21.12 -16.75
N SER A 409 -29.05 20.29 -17.79
CA SER A 409 -28.01 19.27 -18.02
C SER A 409 -26.62 19.89 -18.27
N LYS A 410 -26.54 20.98 -19.05
CA LYS A 410 -25.29 21.73 -19.28
C LYS A 410 -24.78 22.39 -17.99
N LEU A 411 -25.67 23.03 -17.23
CA LEU A 411 -25.33 23.67 -15.95
C LEU A 411 -24.85 22.63 -14.93
N LYS A 412 -25.59 21.51 -14.81
CA LYS A 412 -25.22 20.35 -13.99
C LYS A 412 -23.81 19.87 -14.32
N ARG A 413 -23.51 19.70 -15.62
CA ARG A 413 -22.18 19.26 -16.07
C ARG A 413 -21.08 20.25 -15.71
N ARG A 414 -21.31 21.57 -15.85
CA ARG A 414 -20.33 22.61 -15.51
C ARG A 414 -20.06 22.68 -14.02
N LEU A 415 -21.10 22.78 -13.19
CA LEU A 415 -20.97 22.79 -11.72
C LEU A 415 -20.27 21.53 -11.21
N ARG A 416 -20.56 20.36 -11.80
CA ARG A 416 -19.85 19.11 -11.47
C ARG A 416 -18.38 19.12 -11.90
N THR A 417 -17.98 19.87 -12.92
CA THR A 417 -16.62 19.77 -13.48
C THR A 417 -15.68 20.86 -12.96
N GLU A 418 -16.21 22.05 -12.66
CA GLU A 418 -15.39 23.24 -12.40
C GLU A 418 -15.09 23.50 -10.91
N THR A 419 -15.90 22.98 -9.96
CA THR A 419 -15.79 23.39 -8.54
C THR A 419 -14.88 22.52 -7.68
N PHE A 420 -14.84 21.20 -7.88
CA PHE A 420 -14.04 20.27 -7.05
C PHE A 420 -13.31 19.24 -7.92
N THR A 421 -12.08 19.56 -8.31
CA THR A 421 -11.17 18.62 -8.97
C THR A 421 -10.58 17.64 -7.95
N SER A 422 -10.09 16.49 -8.44
CA SER A 422 -9.48 15.48 -7.55
C SER A 422 -8.23 16.01 -6.83
N ASP A 423 -7.46 16.86 -7.51
CA ASP A 423 -6.27 17.51 -6.95
C ASP A 423 -6.65 18.57 -5.92
N PHE A 424 -7.67 19.38 -6.16
CA PHE A 424 -8.14 20.36 -5.17
C PHE A 424 -8.62 19.68 -3.87
N ILE A 425 -9.36 18.56 -3.98
CA ILE A 425 -9.75 17.76 -2.82
C ILE A 425 -8.50 17.21 -2.10
N LEU A 426 -7.50 16.74 -2.86
CA LEU A 426 -6.25 16.23 -2.28
C LEU A 426 -5.50 17.31 -1.50
N GLU A 427 -5.33 18.49 -2.08
CA GLU A 427 -4.66 19.64 -1.46
C GLU A 427 -5.34 20.04 -0.15
N ILE A 428 -6.68 20.06 -0.11
CA ILE A 428 -7.42 20.32 1.13
C ILE A 428 -7.11 19.25 2.18
N ILE A 429 -7.23 17.96 1.86
CA ILE A 429 -7.01 16.89 2.85
C ILE A 429 -5.58 16.92 3.37
N GLN A 430 -4.60 17.23 2.51
CA GLN A 430 -3.18 17.35 2.91
C GLN A 430 -2.93 18.45 3.94
N GLN A 431 -3.76 19.49 4.01
CA GLN A 431 -3.63 20.59 4.97
C GLN A 431 -4.11 20.22 6.39
N PHE A 432 -4.91 19.15 6.54
CA PHE A 432 -5.57 18.83 7.81
C PHE A 432 -5.24 17.40 8.34
N PRO A 433 -3.97 17.05 8.55
CA PRO A 433 -3.59 15.72 9.04
C PRO A 433 -4.19 15.40 10.42
N ASP A 434 -4.34 16.38 11.31
CA ASP A 434 -4.90 16.14 12.64
C ASP A 434 -6.42 15.87 12.62
N LEU A 435 -7.15 16.49 11.69
CA LEU A 435 -8.55 16.13 11.43
C LEU A 435 -8.64 14.70 10.87
N VAL A 436 -7.75 14.32 9.96
CA VAL A 436 -7.68 12.95 9.42
C VAL A 436 -7.47 11.94 10.56
N LYS A 437 -6.58 12.21 11.52
CA LYS A 437 -6.39 11.35 12.70
C LYS A 437 -7.68 11.21 13.51
N ALA A 438 -8.35 12.31 13.84
CA ALA A 438 -9.58 12.28 14.62
C ALA A 438 -10.71 11.52 13.89
N LEU A 439 -10.85 11.72 12.58
CA LEU A 439 -11.82 11.03 11.73
C LEU A 439 -11.50 9.54 11.59
N TYR A 440 -10.22 9.20 11.49
CA TYR A 440 -9.76 7.81 11.48
C TYR A 440 -10.04 7.11 12.80
N LEU A 441 -9.82 7.76 13.95
CA LEU A 441 -10.12 7.17 15.26
C LEU A 441 -11.60 6.80 15.39
N ASN A 442 -12.51 7.66 14.89
CA ASN A 442 -13.94 7.36 14.86
C ASN A 442 -14.28 6.16 13.94
N PHE A 443 -13.66 6.10 12.76
CA PHE A 443 -13.78 4.96 11.84
C PHE A 443 -13.28 3.66 12.48
N ALA A 444 -12.09 3.71 13.08
CA ALA A 444 -11.44 2.58 13.72
C ALA A 444 -12.26 2.08 14.92
N ASN A 445 -12.76 2.97 15.77
CA ASN A 445 -13.62 2.59 16.90
C ASN A 445 -14.88 1.80 16.46
N THR A 446 -15.39 2.07 15.26
CA THR A 446 -16.58 1.39 14.72
C THR A 446 -16.25 0.04 14.07
N HIS A 447 -15.12 -0.07 13.39
CA HIS A 447 -14.82 -1.23 12.52
C HIS A 447 -13.67 -2.10 13.00
N TYR A 448 -12.90 -1.66 13.98
CA TYR A 448 -11.86 -2.44 14.62
C TYR A 448 -12.49 -3.42 15.62
N VAL A 449 -12.87 -4.59 15.12
CA VAL A 449 -13.42 -5.66 15.97
C VAL A 449 -12.25 -6.41 16.61
N GLN A 450 -12.16 -6.37 17.94
CA GLN A 450 -11.32 -7.32 18.66
C GLN A 450 -11.89 -8.72 18.47
N THR A 451 -11.13 -9.62 17.86
CA THR A 451 -11.37 -11.05 18.03
C THR A 451 -11.14 -11.35 19.50
N ARG A 452 -12.21 -11.32 20.30
CA ARG A 452 -12.16 -11.68 21.72
C ARG A 452 -11.69 -13.14 21.81
N ASP A 453 -10.67 -13.36 22.64
CA ASP A 453 -10.34 -14.64 23.31
C ASP A 453 -9.39 -15.65 22.64
N GLN A 454 -8.65 -15.34 21.57
CA GLN A 454 -7.58 -16.25 21.07
C GLN A 454 -6.23 -15.60 20.74
N ASP A 455 -6.17 -14.27 20.75
CA ASP A 455 -4.97 -13.54 20.43
C ASP A 455 -4.35 -13.00 21.73
N ASP A 456 -3.37 -13.72 22.29
CA ASP A 456 -2.49 -13.34 23.42
C ASP A 456 -1.62 -12.09 23.11
N PHE A 457 -2.10 -11.21 22.23
CA PHE A 457 -1.30 -10.18 21.60
C PHE A 457 -1.41 -8.83 22.29
N LEU A 458 -0.25 -8.17 22.35
CA LEU A 458 -0.13 -6.76 22.69
C LEU A 458 -1.11 -5.94 21.83
N PRO A 459 -1.84 -4.98 22.45
CA PRO A 459 -2.68 -4.06 21.70
C PRO A 459 -1.87 -3.33 20.60
N THR A 460 -2.42 -3.26 19.39
CA THR A 460 -1.80 -2.50 18.28
C THR A 460 -1.57 -1.04 18.70
N LEU A 461 -0.55 -0.35 18.18
CA LEU A 461 -0.31 1.05 18.54
C LEU A 461 -1.54 1.94 18.24
N SER A 462 -2.25 1.67 17.14
CA SER A 462 -3.51 2.32 16.81
C SER A 462 -4.60 2.08 17.87
N TYR A 463 -4.62 0.89 18.47
CA TYR A 463 -5.51 0.59 19.60
C TYR A 463 -5.04 1.25 20.91
N LEU A 464 -3.73 1.35 21.14
CA LEU A 464 -3.21 2.13 22.26
C LEU A 464 -3.60 3.60 22.11
N ARG A 465 -3.55 4.17 20.90
CA ARG A 465 -4.10 5.50 20.60
C ARG A 465 -5.60 5.56 20.85
N LEU A 466 -6.40 4.58 20.44
CA LEU A 466 -7.84 4.52 20.77
C LEU A 466 -8.13 4.51 22.28
N LYS A 467 -7.20 4.03 23.11
CA LYS A 467 -7.31 4.06 24.58
C LYS A 467 -6.84 5.36 25.21
N VAL A 468 -5.91 6.07 24.58
CA VAL A 468 -5.29 7.29 25.10
C VAL A 468 -6.04 8.53 24.61
N ASP A 469 -6.39 8.56 23.33
CA ASP A 469 -7.07 9.67 22.69
C ASP A 469 -8.58 9.53 22.82
N LYS A 470 -9.26 10.64 23.14
CA LYS A 470 -10.72 10.68 23.21
C LYS A 470 -11.31 10.45 21.81
N VAL A 471 -12.04 9.34 21.65
CA VAL A 471 -12.85 9.11 20.44
C VAL A 471 -14.00 10.11 20.40
N LEU A 472 -13.97 11.00 19.42
CA LEU A 472 -15.01 12.02 19.23
C LEU A 472 -16.27 11.41 18.58
N SER A 473 -17.42 11.84 19.06
CA SER A 473 -18.73 11.55 18.47
C SER A 473 -18.92 12.30 17.14
N ASP A 474 -19.92 11.90 16.35
CA ASP A 474 -20.21 12.55 15.06
C ASP A 474 -20.58 14.04 15.19
N THR A 475 -21.20 14.45 16.30
CA THR A 475 -21.52 15.86 16.58
C THR A 475 -20.29 16.64 16.99
N GLU A 476 -19.41 16.06 17.83
CA GLU A 476 -18.14 16.68 18.20
C GLU A 476 -17.20 16.83 16.99
N LEU A 477 -17.15 15.82 16.11
CA LEU A 477 -16.40 15.90 14.86
C LEU A 477 -16.95 16.99 13.93
N LYS A 478 -18.28 17.18 13.87
CA LYS A 478 -18.87 18.29 13.12
C LYS A 478 -18.35 19.63 13.63
N ASN A 479 -18.43 19.83 14.94
CA ASN A 479 -18.02 21.07 15.57
C ASN A 479 -16.52 21.32 15.34
N LEU A 480 -15.69 20.28 15.53
CA LEU A 480 -14.24 20.35 15.29
C LEU A 480 -13.92 20.76 13.84
N ILE A 481 -14.61 20.19 12.85
CA ILE A 481 -14.43 20.56 11.44
C ILE A 481 -14.82 22.03 11.24
N SER A 482 -15.98 22.46 11.73
CA SER A 482 -16.47 23.83 11.55
C SER A 482 -15.60 24.90 12.22
N THR A 483 -14.90 24.55 13.31
CA THR A 483 -13.98 25.48 13.99
C THR A 483 -12.58 25.47 13.41
N THR A 484 -12.17 24.39 12.73
CA THR A 484 -10.81 24.23 12.19
C THR A 484 -10.71 24.68 10.73
N CYS A 485 -11.76 24.45 9.92
CA CYS A 485 -11.78 24.85 8.52
C CYS A 485 -11.98 26.36 8.39
N GLN A 486 -11.34 26.96 7.39
CA GLN A 486 -11.36 28.41 7.18
C GLN A 486 -12.41 28.85 6.15
N ASN A 487 -12.87 27.93 5.31
CA ASN A 487 -13.86 28.18 4.27
C ASN A 487 -14.79 26.99 4.06
N GLU A 488 -15.90 27.25 3.37
CA GLU A 488 -16.95 26.27 3.10
C GLU A 488 -16.46 25.07 2.28
N HIS A 489 -15.54 25.28 1.33
CA HIS A 489 -15.00 24.17 0.52
C HIS A 489 -14.20 23.17 1.36
N GLN A 490 -13.36 23.67 2.27
CA GLN A 490 -12.62 22.85 3.23
C GLN A 490 -13.59 22.10 4.16
N GLU A 491 -14.57 22.79 4.72
CA GLU A 491 -15.58 22.19 5.59
C GLU A 491 -16.38 21.09 4.86
N MET A 492 -16.73 21.31 3.59
CA MET A 492 -17.46 20.34 2.77
C MET A 492 -16.63 19.06 2.54
N VAL A 493 -15.36 19.20 2.16
CA VAL A 493 -14.45 18.07 1.94
C VAL A 493 -14.23 17.28 3.24
N MET A 494 -13.95 17.97 4.34
CA MET A 494 -13.71 17.30 5.63
C MET A 494 -15.00 16.71 6.21
N THR A 495 -16.16 17.32 5.98
CA THR A 495 -17.46 16.75 6.36
C THR A 495 -17.77 15.46 5.59
N ALA A 496 -17.28 15.33 4.36
CA ALA A 496 -17.49 14.10 3.57
C ALA A 496 -16.78 12.87 4.18
N PHE A 497 -15.73 13.04 4.99
CA PHE A 497 -15.16 11.95 5.79
C PHE A 497 -16.15 11.41 6.83
N ARG A 498 -16.93 12.30 7.46
CA ARG A 498 -17.98 11.89 8.40
C ARG A 498 -19.09 11.12 7.69
N VAL A 499 -19.49 11.58 6.50
CA VAL A 499 -20.45 10.87 5.65
C VAL A 499 -19.93 9.48 5.30
N PHE A 500 -18.66 9.35 4.92
CA PHE A 500 -18.02 8.07 4.65
C PHE A 500 -18.10 7.16 5.89
N ASN A 501 -17.61 7.60 7.05
CA ASN A 501 -17.61 6.80 8.28
C ASN A 501 -19.01 6.29 8.64
N LYS A 502 -20.03 7.17 8.57
CA LYS A 502 -21.42 6.80 8.85
C LYS A 502 -22.00 5.85 7.81
N ALA A 503 -21.55 5.94 6.56
CA ALA A 503 -22.03 5.10 5.47
C ALA A 503 -21.38 3.70 5.47
N VAL A 504 -20.15 3.54 5.95
CA VAL A 504 -19.51 2.22 6.01
C VAL A 504 -20.25 1.31 6.99
N LEU A 505 -20.80 0.21 6.47
CA LEU A 505 -21.45 -0.84 7.27
C LEU A 505 -20.47 -1.94 7.66
N LYS A 506 -19.61 -2.33 6.72
CA LYS A 506 -18.60 -3.39 6.89
C LYS A 506 -17.38 -3.10 6.02
N THR A 507 -16.21 -3.50 6.47
CA THR A 507 -14.96 -3.38 5.72
C THR A 507 -14.01 -4.54 6.04
N ASN A 508 -13.13 -4.88 5.11
CA ASN A 508 -12.01 -5.78 5.35
C ASN A 508 -10.72 -5.03 5.75
N TYR A 509 -10.79 -3.74 6.05
CA TYR A 509 -9.62 -2.90 6.35
C TYR A 509 -8.64 -3.54 7.35
N TYR A 510 -9.18 -4.14 8.41
CA TYR A 510 -8.42 -4.73 9.51
C TYR A 510 -8.15 -6.24 9.36
N THR A 511 -8.53 -6.87 8.23
CA THR A 511 -8.26 -8.29 8.03
C THR A 511 -6.77 -8.53 7.73
N PRO A 512 -6.16 -9.61 8.25
CA PRO A 512 -4.72 -9.83 8.13
C PRO A 512 -4.28 -10.13 6.69
N THR A 513 -5.08 -10.84 5.89
CA THR A 513 -4.77 -11.17 4.50
C THR A 513 -5.81 -10.55 3.58
N LYS A 514 -5.35 -9.81 2.57
CA LYS A 514 -6.19 -9.09 1.59
C LYS A 514 -5.37 -8.64 0.38
N THR A 515 -6.02 -8.53 -0.78
CA THR A 515 -5.45 -8.03 -2.05
C THR A 515 -6.05 -6.68 -2.48
N ALA A 516 -7.18 -6.33 -1.88
CA ALA A 516 -7.90 -5.08 -2.10
C ALA A 516 -8.64 -4.69 -0.83
N LEU A 517 -8.92 -3.41 -0.67
CA LEU A 517 -9.78 -2.84 0.34
C LEU A 517 -11.20 -2.75 -0.20
N SER A 518 -12.17 -3.20 0.59
CA SER A 518 -13.57 -3.21 0.22
C SER A 518 -14.41 -2.62 1.34
N PHE A 519 -15.29 -1.70 0.98
CA PHE A 519 -16.21 -1.02 1.90
C PHE A 519 -17.64 -1.28 1.43
N ARG A 520 -18.43 -1.95 2.26
CA ARG A 520 -19.88 -2.06 2.06
C ARG A 520 -20.52 -0.80 2.63
N LEU A 521 -21.12 0.00 1.76
CA LEU A 521 -21.70 1.29 2.09
C LEU A 521 -23.24 1.22 2.14
N ASN A 522 -23.83 1.98 3.05
CA ASN A 522 -25.23 2.35 3.01
C ASN A 522 -25.41 3.49 1.98
N PRO A 523 -26.15 3.28 0.86
CA PRO A 523 -26.29 4.28 -0.19
C PRO A 523 -27.27 5.42 0.15
N SER A 524 -27.83 5.49 1.36
CA SER A 524 -28.80 6.54 1.75
C SER A 524 -28.28 7.98 1.67
N PHE A 525 -26.97 8.20 1.54
CA PHE A 525 -26.40 9.54 1.35
C PHE A 525 -26.48 10.03 -0.11
N LEU A 526 -26.84 9.16 -1.06
CA LEU A 526 -26.96 9.53 -2.47
C LEU A 526 -28.18 10.43 -2.69
N PRO A 527 -28.05 11.52 -3.47
CA PRO A 527 -29.16 12.41 -3.78
C PRO A 527 -30.21 11.72 -4.65
N VAL A 528 -31.49 11.78 -4.24
CA VAL A 528 -32.61 11.12 -4.93
C VAL A 528 -32.87 11.73 -6.31
N GLU A 529 -32.55 13.01 -6.47
CA GLU A 529 -32.68 13.75 -7.73
C GLU A 529 -31.75 13.19 -8.82
N GLU A 530 -30.62 12.62 -8.43
CA GLU A 530 -29.65 12.02 -9.36
C GLU A 530 -29.79 10.51 -9.45
N TYR A 531 -30.12 9.86 -8.34
CA TYR A 531 -30.21 8.41 -8.21
C TYR A 531 -31.61 8.02 -7.70
N PRO A 532 -32.66 8.18 -8.53
CA PRO A 532 -34.06 8.09 -8.10
C PRO A 532 -34.47 6.70 -7.63
N GLN A 533 -33.83 5.66 -8.17
CA GLN A 533 -34.03 4.30 -7.69
C GLN A 533 -32.99 4.00 -6.59
N PRO A 534 -33.42 3.76 -5.35
CA PRO A 534 -32.49 3.50 -4.26
C PRO A 534 -31.79 2.15 -4.45
N LEU A 535 -30.50 2.12 -4.14
CA LEU A 535 -29.71 0.90 -4.11
C LEU A 535 -29.98 0.12 -2.82
N TYR A 536 -29.97 -1.21 -2.92
CA TYR A 536 -29.99 -2.07 -1.74
C TYR A 536 -28.61 -2.25 -1.13
N GLY A 537 -27.56 -2.26 -1.96
CA GLY A 537 -26.19 -2.34 -1.48
C GLY A 537 -25.19 -1.75 -2.46
N MET A 538 -24.15 -1.15 -1.89
CA MET A 538 -23.05 -0.54 -2.61
C MET A 538 -21.74 -1.04 -2.01
N PHE A 539 -20.80 -1.42 -2.87
CA PHE A 539 -19.44 -1.71 -2.46
C PHE A 539 -18.48 -0.81 -3.23
N LEU A 540 -17.56 -0.17 -2.51
CA LEU A 540 -16.39 0.49 -3.06
C LEU A 540 -15.20 -0.45 -2.85
N VAL A 541 -14.49 -0.77 -3.93
CA VAL A 541 -13.29 -1.62 -3.90
C VAL A 541 -12.11 -0.84 -4.43
N ILE A 542 -11.02 -0.81 -3.68
CA ILE A 542 -9.78 -0.09 -4.01
C ILE A 542 -8.61 -1.06 -3.84
N SER A 543 -7.76 -1.13 -4.85
CA SER A 543 -6.53 -1.92 -4.88
C SER A 543 -5.43 -1.08 -5.54
N SER A 544 -4.20 -1.57 -5.50
CA SER A 544 -3.05 -1.02 -6.21
C SER A 544 -3.24 -1.02 -7.73
N GLU A 545 -4.06 -1.95 -8.25
CA GLU A 545 -4.21 -2.17 -9.68
C GLU A 545 -5.49 -1.55 -10.26
N PHE A 546 -6.46 -1.26 -9.41
CA PHE A 546 -7.77 -0.81 -9.83
C PHE A 546 -8.58 -0.16 -8.71
N ARG A 547 -9.62 0.55 -9.12
CA ARG A 547 -10.74 0.94 -8.25
C ARG A 547 -12.06 0.66 -8.94
N GLY A 548 -13.09 0.36 -8.16
CA GLY A 548 -14.37 0.00 -8.74
C GLY A 548 -15.52 0.02 -7.76
N PHE A 549 -16.71 -0.10 -8.32
CA PHE A 549 -17.95 -0.20 -7.55
C PHE A 549 -18.69 -1.48 -7.90
N HIS A 550 -19.41 -2.03 -6.92
CA HIS A 550 -20.43 -3.04 -7.13
C HIS A 550 -21.75 -2.54 -6.56
N LEU A 551 -22.77 -2.41 -7.41
CA LEU A 551 -24.08 -1.90 -7.03
C LEU A 551 -25.12 -2.99 -7.22
N ARG A 552 -26.03 -3.12 -6.25
CA ARG A 552 -27.15 -4.05 -6.29
C ARG A 552 -28.46 -3.37 -5.87
N PHE A 553 -29.53 -3.68 -6.58
CA PHE A 553 -30.87 -3.13 -6.33
C PHE A 553 -31.76 -4.03 -5.44
N ARG A 554 -31.36 -5.28 -5.20
CA ARG A 554 -32.01 -6.20 -4.26
C ARG A 554 -30.96 -7.03 -3.52
N ASP A 555 -31.39 -7.80 -2.53
CA ASP A 555 -30.47 -8.67 -1.78
C ASP A 555 -29.91 -9.79 -2.65
N ILE A 556 -30.80 -10.54 -3.29
CA ILE A 556 -30.45 -11.46 -4.37
C ILE A 556 -30.45 -10.65 -5.66
N ALA A 557 -29.27 -10.47 -6.27
CA ALA A 557 -29.13 -9.68 -7.49
C ALA A 557 -28.07 -10.27 -8.43
N ARG A 558 -28.30 -10.13 -9.73
CA ARG A 558 -27.45 -10.66 -10.80
C ARG A 558 -27.00 -9.57 -11.75
N GLY A 559 -25.74 -9.68 -12.17
CA GLY A 559 -25.06 -8.67 -12.96
C GLY A 559 -23.68 -9.11 -13.41
N GLY A 560 -23.25 -8.62 -14.58
CA GLY A 560 -21.88 -8.84 -15.05
C GLY A 560 -20.87 -7.82 -14.50
N ILE A 561 -19.59 -8.07 -14.76
CA ILE A 561 -18.47 -7.17 -14.45
C ILE A 561 -18.04 -6.45 -15.74
N ARG A 562 -17.71 -5.17 -15.66
CA ARG A 562 -17.08 -4.39 -16.73
C ARG A 562 -15.71 -3.93 -16.26
N ILE A 563 -14.70 -4.15 -17.10
CA ILE A 563 -13.36 -3.59 -16.92
C ILE A 563 -13.22 -2.42 -17.89
N VAL A 564 -12.86 -1.25 -17.37
CA VAL A 564 -12.67 0.00 -18.11
C VAL A 564 -11.17 0.24 -18.22
N LYS A 565 -10.70 0.32 -19.46
CA LYS A 565 -9.33 0.67 -19.83
C LYS A 565 -9.28 2.12 -20.34
N SER A 566 -8.22 2.82 -20.01
CA SER A 566 -7.94 4.20 -20.38
C SER A 566 -6.70 4.24 -21.26
N ARG A 567 -6.81 4.86 -22.44
CA ARG A 567 -5.70 4.93 -23.41
C ARG A 567 -4.71 6.06 -23.13
N SER A 568 -5.08 7.01 -22.28
CA SER A 568 -4.25 8.14 -21.86
C SER A 568 -4.62 8.57 -20.43
N PRO A 569 -3.75 9.35 -19.74
CA PRO A 569 -4.06 9.92 -18.43
C PRO A 569 -5.35 10.75 -18.42
N GLU A 570 -5.58 11.56 -19.46
CA GLU A 570 -6.80 12.39 -19.56
C GLU A 570 -8.05 11.52 -19.70
N ALA A 571 -7.97 10.43 -20.46
CA ALA A 571 -9.05 9.45 -20.56
C ALA A 571 -9.29 8.76 -19.21
N TYR A 572 -8.24 8.49 -18.44
CA TYR A 572 -8.35 7.94 -17.09
C TYR A 572 -9.09 8.88 -16.15
N ASP A 573 -8.76 10.17 -16.15
CA ASP A 573 -9.43 11.15 -15.29
C ASP A 573 -10.90 11.36 -15.67
N ILE A 574 -11.24 11.27 -16.94
CA ILE A 574 -12.64 11.27 -17.40
C ILE A 574 -13.37 10.03 -16.87
N ASN A 575 -12.80 8.84 -17.10
CA ASN A 575 -13.39 7.57 -16.68
C ASN A 575 -13.51 7.46 -15.16
N ALA A 576 -12.52 7.95 -14.41
CA ALA A 576 -12.55 8.00 -12.96
C ALA A 576 -13.72 8.83 -12.44
N ARG A 577 -13.97 10.00 -13.04
CA ARG A 577 -15.09 10.88 -12.65
C ARG A 577 -16.45 10.27 -12.94
N SER A 578 -16.60 9.55 -14.05
CA SER A 578 -17.88 8.96 -14.47
C SER A 578 -18.10 7.52 -13.98
N LEU A 579 -17.14 6.92 -13.28
CA LEU A 579 -17.13 5.51 -12.90
C LEU A 579 -18.39 5.07 -12.15
N PHE A 580 -18.81 5.86 -11.15
CA PHE A 580 -20.02 5.56 -10.37
C PHE A 580 -21.29 5.72 -11.20
N ASP A 581 -21.42 6.83 -11.92
CA ASP A 581 -22.57 7.14 -12.79
C ASP A 581 -22.78 6.05 -13.83
N GLU A 582 -21.71 5.59 -14.48
CA GLU A 582 -21.76 4.49 -15.43
C GLU A 582 -22.26 3.21 -14.75
N ASN A 583 -21.71 2.85 -13.60
CA ASN A 583 -22.09 1.63 -12.91
C ASN A 583 -23.54 1.65 -12.46
N TYR A 584 -24.01 2.78 -11.92
CA TYR A 584 -25.40 2.94 -11.49
C TYR A 584 -26.36 2.74 -12.67
N ASN A 585 -26.11 3.40 -13.79
CA ASN A 585 -26.94 3.32 -14.98
C ASN A 585 -26.98 1.90 -15.57
N LEU A 586 -25.84 1.20 -15.59
CA LEU A 586 -25.77 -0.19 -16.03
C LEU A 586 -26.51 -1.14 -15.07
N ALA A 587 -26.33 -0.98 -13.76
CA ALA A 587 -27.04 -1.78 -12.76
C ALA A 587 -28.56 -1.53 -12.81
N ASN A 588 -29.00 -0.29 -13.02
CA ASN A 588 -30.41 0.09 -13.14
C ASN A 588 -31.03 -0.51 -14.40
N THR A 589 -30.30 -0.46 -15.51
CA THR A 589 -30.70 -1.15 -16.75
C THR A 589 -30.86 -2.65 -16.50
N GLN A 590 -29.94 -3.28 -15.77
CA GLN A 590 -30.04 -4.70 -15.40
C GLN A 590 -31.25 -4.97 -14.49
N GLN A 591 -31.58 -4.05 -13.57
CA GLN A 591 -32.75 -4.16 -12.70
C GLN A 591 -34.06 -4.16 -13.50
N ARG A 592 -34.14 -3.37 -14.57
CA ARG A 592 -35.30 -3.36 -15.48
C ARG A 592 -35.38 -4.61 -16.35
N LYS A 593 -34.24 -5.17 -16.75
CA LYS A 593 -34.17 -6.44 -17.48
C LYS A 593 -34.60 -7.64 -16.63
N ASN A 594 -34.26 -7.65 -15.35
CA ASN A 594 -34.56 -8.73 -14.42
C ASN A 594 -35.99 -8.67 -13.84
N LYS A 595 -36.88 -7.84 -14.40
CA LYS A 595 -38.25 -7.64 -13.89
C LYS A 595 -39.08 -8.92 -13.80
N ASP A 596 -38.80 -9.89 -14.66
CA ASP A 596 -39.58 -11.14 -14.80
C ASP A 596 -38.94 -12.34 -14.06
N ILE A 597 -37.87 -12.13 -13.29
CA ILE A 597 -37.16 -13.18 -12.52
C ILE A 597 -37.06 -12.82 -11.02
N PRO A 598 -36.87 -13.79 -10.11
CA PRO A 598 -36.81 -13.52 -8.66
C PRO A 598 -35.51 -12.83 -8.18
N GLU A 599 -34.72 -12.24 -9.09
CA GLU A 599 -33.44 -11.59 -8.81
C GLU A 599 -33.52 -10.08 -9.14
N GLY A 600 -32.81 -9.25 -8.38
CA GLY A 600 -32.59 -7.84 -8.75
C GLY A 600 -31.47 -7.67 -9.77
N GLY A 601 -31.31 -6.47 -10.28
CA GLY A 601 -30.17 -6.06 -11.08
C GLY A 601 -28.96 -5.71 -10.22
N SER A 602 -27.80 -6.14 -10.66
CA SER A 602 -26.52 -5.64 -10.17
C SER A 602 -25.58 -5.35 -11.33
N LYS A 603 -24.51 -4.63 -11.04
CA LYS A 603 -23.38 -4.46 -11.97
C LYS A 603 -22.12 -4.14 -11.18
N ARG A 604 -20.97 -4.58 -11.70
CA ARG A 604 -19.67 -4.07 -11.28
C ARG A 604 -19.00 -3.34 -12.43
N VAL A 605 -18.40 -2.20 -12.12
CA VAL A 605 -17.48 -1.51 -13.03
C VAL A 605 -16.17 -1.31 -12.29
N ILE A 606 -15.09 -1.75 -12.94
CA ILE A 606 -13.72 -1.70 -12.46
C ILE A 606 -12.95 -0.80 -13.43
N LEU A 607 -12.29 0.23 -12.91
CA LEU A 607 -11.35 1.07 -13.63
C LEU A 607 -9.94 0.62 -13.29
N LEU A 608 -9.19 0.17 -14.30
CA LEU A 608 -7.78 -0.16 -14.13
C LEU A 608 -6.96 1.10 -13.89
N ASP A 609 -5.97 1.03 -13.02
CA ASP A 609 -5.02 2.11 -12.81
C ASP A 609 -4.18 2.37 -14.08
N VAL A 610 -3.64 3.58 -14.20
CA VAL A 610 -2.85 4.04 -15.36
C VAL A 610 -1.66 3.11 -15.62
N GLU A 611 -1.05 2.57 -14.56
CA GLU A 611 0.10 1.66 -14.65
C GLU A 611 -0.31 0.20 -15.00
N HIS A 612 -1.60 -0.12 -15.01
CA HIS A 612 -2.13 -1.48 -15.17
C HIS A 612 -3.01 -1.67 -16.41
N GLN A 613 -2.93 -0.77 -17.38
CA GLN A 613 -3.79 -0.80 -18.57
C GLN A 613 -3.62 -2.07 -19.42
N GLU A 614 -2.47 -2.74 -19.37
CA GLU A 614 -2.24 -3.98 -20.14
C GLU A 614 -2.91 -5.22 -19.53
N LYS A 615 -3.49 -5.13 -18.33
CA LYS A 615 -4.14 -6.27 -17.69
C LYS A 615 -5.54 -6.52 -18.30
N ALA A 616 -5.69 -7.67 -18.97
CA ALA A 616 -6.99 -8.15 -19.48
C ALA A 616 -7.81 -8.87 -18.38
N SER A 617 -7.15 -9.30 -17.32
CA SER A 617 -7.69 -9.88 -16.10
C SER A 617 -6.95 -9.29 -14.92
N VAL A 618 -7.69 -8.96 -13.85
CA VAL A 618 -7.14 -8.45 -12.59
C VAL A 618 -7.15 -9.55 -11.56
#